data_AF-A0A0S6W3C0-F1
#
_entry.id   AF-A0A0S6W3C0-F1
#
_cell.length_a   1.000
_cell.length_b   1.000
_cell.length_c   1.000
_cell.angle_alpha   90.00
_cell.angle_beta   90.00
_cell.angle_gamma   90.00
#
_symmetry.space_group_name_H-M   'P 1'
#
loop_
_entity.id
_entity.type
_entity.pdbx_description
1 polymer ?
#
loop_
_entity_poly.entity_id
_entity_poly.type
_entity_poly.pdbx_seq_one_letter_code
_entity_poly.pdbx_strand_id
1 'polypeptide(L)'
;MTRHLNPHIEKIINDTPYLPLAFQSILTTDTYFAANEDIIDCLCFEREGFDIKSNFIVKHDNWQPTILMLATHKGVTILVEGGSKISDVLFGYRLTHIPYAHIISIELDVCMLNGRLVISTGEGTEKHAVIQFNTAKYYQECERFMGTLRKKIFGEA
;
A
#
# COMPACT_ATOMS: atom_id res chain seq x y z
N MET A 1 -20.47 1.41 -19.21
CA MET A 1 -19.58 2.58 -19.07
C MET A 1 -18.21 2.05 -18.74
N THR A 2 -17.25 2.21 -19.65
CA THR A 2 -15.85 1.79 -19.42
C THR A 2 -15.25 2.78 -18.43
N ARG A 3 -15.00 2.34 -17.19
CA ARG A 3 -14.33 3.18 -16.20
C ARG A 3 -12.86 3.29 -16.65
N HIS A 4 -12.42 4.49 -17.01
CA HIS A 4 -11.00 4.72 -17.26
C HIS A 4 -10.28 4.59 -15.92
N LEU A 5 -9.46 3.55 -15.79
CA LEU A 5 -8.63 3.36 -14.61
C LEU A 5 -7.57 4.45 -14.58
N ASN A 6 -7.16 4.85 -13.37
CA ASN A 6 -6.01 5.73 -13.24
C ASN A 6 -4.79 5.06 -13.90
N PRO A 7 -4.01 5.75 -14.76
CA PRO A 7 -2.84 5.18 -15.43
C PRO A 7 -1.84 4.50 -14.50
N HIS A 8 -1.78 4.91 -13.23
CA HIS A 8 -0.94 4.26 -12.21
C HIS A 8 -1.53 2.94 -11.70
N ILE A 9 -2.85 2.83 -11.60
CA ILE A 9 -3.52 1.57 -11.29
C ILE A 9 -3.29 0.58 -12.44
N GLU A 10 -3.43 1.04 -13.68
CA GLU A 10 -3.12 0.22 -14.87
C GLU A 10 -1.66 -0.21 -14.86
N LYS A 11 -0.72 0.69 -14.51
CA LYS A 11 0.70 0.36 -14.37
C LYS A 11 0.92 -0.74 -13.32
N ILE A 12 0.34 -0.64 -12.13
CA ILE A 12 0.50 -1.69 -11.09
C ILE A 12 -0.09 -3.03 -11.55
N ILE A 13 -1.25 -3.02 -12.21
CA ILE A 13 -1.87 -4.26 -12.71
C ILE A 13 -0.99 -4.92 -13.78
N ASN A 14 -0.38 -4.13 -14.67
CA ASN A 14 0.40 -4.64 -15.80
C ASN A 14 1.85 -4.97 -15.45
N ASP A 15 2.48 -4.19 -14.57
CA ASP A 15 3.91 -4.25 -14.29
C ASP A 15 4.25 -5.09 -13.05
N THR A 16 3.26 -5.52 -12.26
CA THR A 16 3.46 -6.38 -11.08
C THR A 16 3.10 -7.83 -11.41
N PRO A 17 4.07 -8.68 -11.84
CA PRO A 17 3.81 -10.02 -12.38
C PRO A 17 3.16 -11.00 -11.41
N TYR A 18 3.19 -10.71 -10.10
CA TYR A 18 2.60 -11.54 -9.04
C TYR A 18 1.62 -10.77 -8.16
N LEU A 19 0.94 -9.75 -8.72
CA LEU A 19 -0.05 -9.00 -7.98
C LEU A 19 -1.15 -9.96 -7.49
N PRO A 20 -1.38 -10.07 -6.17
CA PRO A 20 -2.36 -11.03 -5.67
C PRO A 20 -3.77 -10.74 -6.22
N LEU A 21 -4.55 -11.79 -6.49
CA LEU A 21 -5.90 -11.67 -7.09
C LEU A 21 -6.83 -10.76 -6.28
N ALA A 22 -6.68 -10.73 -4.95
CA ALA A 22 -7.44 -9.81 -4.09
C ALA A 22 -7.10 -8.34 -4.39
N PHE A 23 -5.84 -8.02 -4.67
CA PHE A 23 -5.39 -6.67 -5.01
C PHE A 23 -5.85 -6.28 -6.40
N GLN A 24 -5.73 -7.19 -7.37
CA GLN A 24 -6.31 -7.00 -8.71
C GLN A 24 -7.81 -6.69 -8.60
N SER A 25 -8.56 -7.45 -7.80
CA SER A 25 -9.99 -7.24 -7.59
C SER A 25 -10.27 -5.87 -6.97
N ILE A 26 -9.54 -5.46 -5.93
CA ILE A 26 -9.74 -4.14 -5.33
C ILE A 26 -9.43 -2.99 -6.29
N LEU A 27 -8.41 -3.16 -7.14
CA LEU A 27 -8.00 -2.16 -8.12
C LEU A 27 -8.92 -2.10 -9.36
N THR A 28 -9.61 -3.20 -9.70
CA THR A 28 -10.43 -3.32 -10.92
C THR A 28 -11.94 -3.32 -10.67
N THR A 29 -12.40 -3.58 -9.45
CA THR A 29 -13.83 -3.63 -9.08
C THR A 29 -14.20 -2.63 -7.99
N ASP A 30 -15.44 -2.15 -8.00
CA ASP A 30 -16.11 -1.54 -6.84
C ASP A 30 -16.37 -2.60 -5.76
N THR A 31 -15.31 -3.16 -5.19
CA THR A 31 -15.38 -4.09 -4.04
C THR A 31 -15.90 -3.34 -2.81
N TYR A 32 -16.55 -4.00 -1.84
CA TYR A 32 -17.04 -3.37 -0.59
C TYR A 32 -16.00 -2.51 0.18
N PHE A 33 -14.71 -2.66 -0.14
CA PHE A 33 -13.57 -1.96 0.46
C PHE A 33 -13.21 -0.64 -0.24
N ALA A 34 -13.55 -0.50 -1.53
CA ALA A 34 -13.36 0.70 -2.34
C ALA A 34 -14.68 1.19 -2.98
N ALA A 35 -15.78 0.46 -2.77
CA ALA A 35 -17.09 0.75 -3.29
C ALA A 35 -17.51 2.11 -2.73
N ASN A 36 -17.55 3.10 -3.61
CA ASN A 36 -17.86 4.51 -3.35
C ASN A 36 -16.68 5.40 -2.89
N GLU A 37 -15.43 4.95 -3.00
CA GLU A 37 -14.27 5.83 -2.83
C GLU A 37 -13.38 5.81 -4.06
N ASP A 38 -13.31 6.95 -4.76
CA ASP A 38 -12.43 7.09 -5.91
C ASP A 38 -10.96 6.99 -5.44
N ILE A 39 -10.24 6.02 -6.01
CA ILE A 39 -8.81 5.83 -5.77
C ILE A 39 -8.06 6.91 -6.54
N ILE A 40 -7.33 7.74 -5.80
CA ILE A 40 -6.56 8.86 -6.32
C ILE A 40 -5.16 8.39 -6.69
N ASP A 41 -4.62 7.52 -5.85
CA ASP A 41 -3.27 6.99 -6.00
C ASP A 41 -3.13 5.63 -5.33
N CYS A 42 -2.15 4.85 -5.75
CA CYS A 42 -1.83 3.53 -5.24
C CYS A 42 -0.31 3.31 -5.20
N LEU A 43 0.12 2.51 -4.23
CA LEU A 43 1.50 2.08 -4.05
C LEU A 43 1.49 0.60 -3.65
N CYS A 44 2.21 -0.24 -4.40
CA CYS A 44 2.26 -1.68 -4.16
C CYS A 44 3.70 -2.11 -3.89
N PHE A 45 3.91 -2.76 -2.75
CA PHE A 45 5.14 -3.44 -2.40
C PHE A 45 4.96 -4.93 -2.66
N GLU A 46 5.77 -5.47 -3.54
CA GLU A 46 5.81 -6.91 -3.80
C GLU A 46 6.41 -7.66 -2.62
N ARG A 47 5.96 -8.90 -2.41
CA ARG A 47 6.55 -9.82 -1.44
C ARG A 47 8.06 -9.92 -1.64
N GLU A 48 8.82 -9.63 -0.59
CA GLU A 48 10.26 -9.91 -0.55
C GLU A 48 10.50 -11.27 0.11
N GLY A 49 11.37 -12.09 -0.49
CA GLY A 49 11.72 -13.43 -0.01
C GLY A 49 11.00 -14.59 -0.71
N PHE A 50 10.48 -14.39 -1.92
CA PHE A 50 10.03 -15.46 -2.81
C PHE A 50 10.72 -15.31 -4.17
N ASP A 51 11.80 -16.05 -4.41
CA ASP A 51 12.41 -16.13 -5.74
C ASP A 51 11.70 -17.20 -6.58
N ILE A 52 10.63 -16.80 -7.27
CA ILE A 52 9.81 -17.69 -8.11
C ILE A 52 10.59 -18.19 -9.35
N LYS A 53 11.74 -17.57 -9.70
CA LYS A 53 12.57 -18.04 -10.82
C LYS A 53 13.38 -19.29 -10.48
N SER A 54 13.62 -19.53 -9.20
CA SER A 54 14.17 -20.78 -8.71
C SER A 54 13.01 -21.66 -8.26
N ASN A 55 12.93 -22.91 -8.69
CA ASN A 55 11.92 -23.88 -8.18
C ASN A 55 12.14 -24.25 -6.69
N PHE A 56 12.72 -23.35 -5.90
CA PHE A 56 13.10 -23.52 -4.51
C PHE A 56 12.57 -22.34 -3.70
N ILE A 57 11.80 -22.63 -2.65
CA ILE A 57 11.36 -21.61 -1.70
C ILE A 57 12.56 -21.25 -0.81
N VAL A 58 13.32 -20.22 -1.18
CA VAL A 58 14.32 -19.63 -0.29
C VAL A 58 13.57 -18.77 0.72
N LYS A 59 13.24 -19.33 1.89
CA LYS A 59 12.77 -18.53 3.02
C LYS A 59 13.90 -17.60 3.45
N HIS A 60 13.77 -16.31 3.15
CA HIS A 60 14.59 -15.29 3.79
C HIS A 60 14.09 -15.06 5.23
N ASP A 61 15.00 -14.83 6.16
CA ASP A 61 14.67 -14.47 7.55
C ASP A 61 13.83 -13.18 7.66
N ASN A 62 13.82 -12.37 6.59
CA ASN A 62 13.05 -11.15 6.45
C ASN A 62 11.91 -11.31 5.43
N TRP A 63 11.00 -12.27 5.66
CA TRP A 63 9.79 -12.37 4.85
C TRP A 63 8.97 -11.07 4.98
N GLN A 64 8.77 -10.36 3.87
CA GLN A 64 7.88 -9.20 3.84
C GLN A 64 6.61 -9.53 3.06
N PRO A 65 5.42 -9.30 3.64
CA PRO A 65 4.16 -9.54 2.94
C PRO A 65 4.01 -8.58 1.76
N THR A 66 3.17 -8.94 0.79
CA THR A 66 2.71 -7.97 -0.21
C THR A 66 1.87 -6.90 0.48
N ILE A 67 2.15 -5.63 0.20
CA ILE A 67 1.41 -4.50 0.78
C ILE A 67 0.86 -3.64 -0.35
N LEU A 68 -0.44 -3.36 -0.33
CA LEU A 68 -1.09 -2.38 -1.21
C LEU A 68 -1.57 -1.20 -0.37
N MET A 69 -1.10 -0.01 -0.70
CA MET A 69 -1.60 1.24 -0.16
C MET A 69 -2.43 1.96 -1.21
N LEU A 70 -3.56 2.50 -0.79
CA LEU A 70 -4.48 3.27 -1.62
C LEU A 70 -4.71 4.62 -0.96
N ALA A 71 -4.48 5.70 -1.69
CA ALA A 71 -4.96 7.02 -1.32
C ALA A 71 -6.33 7.22 -1.95
N THR A 72 -7.34 7.47 -1.12
CA THR A 72 -8.71 7.74 -1.57
C THR A 72 -9.08 9.20 -1.29
N HIS A 73 -10.31 9.61 -1.59
CA HIS A 73 -10.77 10.95 -1.17
C HIS A 73 -10.98 11.09 0.34
N LYS A 74 -11.11 9.98 1.09
CA LYS A 74 -11.43 10.03 2.53
C LYS A 74 -10.25 9.68 3.43
N GLY A 75 -9.25 8.97 2.91
CA GLY A 75 -8.10 8.57 3.70
C GLY A 75 -7.12 7.68 2.97
N VAL A 76 -6.34 6.95 3.76
CA VAL A 76 -5.38 5.95 3.27
C VAL A 76 -5.86 4.57 3.68
N THR A 77 -6.05 3.69 2.71
CA THR A 77 -6.33 2.26 2.94
C THR A 77 -5.07 1.45 2.71
N ILE A 78 -4.69 0.63 3.69
CA ILE A 78 -3.51 -0.23 3.66
C ILE A 78 -4.00 -1.67 3.74
N LEU A 79 -3.62 -2.47 2.77
CA LEU A 79 -3.85 -3.90 2.73
C LEU A 79 -2.52 -4.64 2.86
N VAL A 80 -2.45 -5.55 3.81
CA VAL A 80 -1.27 -6.37 4.09
C VAL A 80 -1.64 -7.83 3.99
N GLU A 81 -0.91 -8.58 3.18
CA GLU A 81 -1.06 -10.03 3.09
C GLU A 81 -0.59 -10.73 4.39
N GLY A 82 -1.32 -11.73 4.89
CA GLY A 82 -0.82 -12.69 5.89
C GLY A 82 -0.50 -12.14 7.29
N GLY A 83 -1.30 -11.23 7.84
CA GLY A 83 -1.12 -10.68 9.20
C GLY A 83 -1.57 -11.62 10.33
N SER A 84 -1.24 -11.33 11.60
CA SER A 84 -1.64 -12.13 12.77
C SER A 84 -3.12 -12.04 13.17
N LYS A 85 -3.87 -11.10 12.56
CA LYS A 85 -5.32 -10.92 12.72
C LYS A 85 -5.97 -11.04 11.34
N ILE A 86 -6.18 -12.28 10.91
CA ILE A 86 -6.75 -12.60 9.61
C ILE A 86 -8.28 -12.63 9.70
N SER A 87 -8.93 -12.07 8.69
CA SER A 87 -10.34 -12.36 8.41
C SER A 87 -10.40 -13.34 7.24
N ASP A 88 -11.08 -14.47 7.41
CA ASP A 88 -11.33 -15.43 6.32
C ASP A 88 -12.15 -14.79 5.18
N VAL A 89 -12.97 -13.80 5.51
CA VAL A 89 -13.76 -13.00 4.55
C VAL A 89 -12.85 -12.16 3.65
N LEU A 90 -11.66 -11.80 4.13
CA LEU A 90 -10.67 -11.02 3.38
C LEU A 90 -9.64 -11.89 2.68
N PHE A 91 -9.82 -13.21 2.58
CA PHE A 91 -8.87 -14.14 1.92
C PHE A 91 -7.44 -14.11 2.50
N GLY A 92 -7.28 -13.85 3.80
CA GLY A 92 -5.93 -13.83 4.40
C GLY A 92 -5.29 -12.44 4.55
N TYR A 93 -6.02 -11.36 4.24
CA TYR A 93 -5.46 -10.00 4.25
C TYR A 93 -5.93 -9.21 5.47
N ARG A 94 -5.04 -8.33 5.97
CA ARG A 94 -5.36 -7.31 6.96
C ARG A 94 -5.61 -6.00 6.24
N LEU A 95 -6.81 -5.44 6.40
CA LEU A 95 -7.15 -4.11 5.90
C LEU A 95 -7.11 -3.09 7.06
N THR A 96 -6.55 -1.92 6.80
CA THR A 96 -6.54 -0.79 7.72
C THR A 96 -6.89 0.47 6.95
N HIS A 97 -7.95 1.17 7.37
CA HIS A 97 -8.30 2.47 6.80
C HIS A 97 -7.99 3.58 7.81
N ILE A 98 -7.28 4.61 7.37
CA ILE A 98 -6.88 5.76 8.16
C ILE A 98 -7.49 7.02 7.54
N PRO A 99 -8.53 7.61 8.14
CA PRO A 99 -9.11 8.87 7.66
C PRO A 99 -8.08 10.00 7.67
N TYR A 100 -8.10 10.88 6.68
CA TYR A 100 -7.14 12.01 6.62
C TYR A 100 -7.19 12.89 7.86
N ALA A 101 -8.39 13.11 8.41
CA ALA A 101 -8.59 13.91 9.62
C ALA A 101 -7.86 13.35 10.85
N HIS A 102 -7.47 12.08 10.83
CA HIS A 102 -6.76 11.43 11.93
C HIS A 102 -5.24 11.36 11.72
N ILE A 103 -4.74 11.75 10.53
CA ILE A 103 -3.31 11.74 10.23
C ILE A 103 -2.68 13.03 10.73
N ILE A 104 -1.73 12.90 11.66
CA ILE A 104 -1.00 14.04 12.25
C ILE A 104 0.33 14.29 11.54
N SER A 105 0.99 13.24 11.07
CA SER A 105 2.25 13.34 10.32
C SER A 105 2.39 12.20 9.33
N ILE A 106 3.14 12.47 8.27
CA ILE A 106 3.65 11.48 7.34
C ILE A 106 5.15 11.71 7.16
N GLU A 107 5.93 10.64 7.26
CA GLU A 107 7.39 10.70 7.23
C GLU A 107 7.93 9.69 6.22
N LEU A 108 8.94 10.11 5.46
CA LEU A 108 9.69 9.26 4.55
C LEU A 108 11.16 9.32 4.97
N ASP A 109 11.59 8.29 5.70
CA ASP A 109 12.97 8.13 6.16
C ASP A 109 13.71 7.21 5.19
N VAL A 110 14.84 7.69 4.65
CA VAL A 110 15.61 7.00 3.61
C VAL A 110 17.05 6.92 4.07
N CYS A 111 17.52 5.70 4.33
CA CYS A 111 18.89 5.43 4.74
C CYS A 111 19.48 4.30 3.91
N MET A 112 20.42 4.64 3.01
CA MET A 112 21.04 3.69 2.09
C MET A 112 19.97 2.92 1.30
N LEU A 113 19.98 1.58 1.34
CA LEU A 113 19.02 0.69 0.67
C LEU A 113 17.72 0.47 1.46
N ASN A 114 17.61 1.04 2.67
CA ASN A 114 16.47 0.84 3.56
C ASN A 114 15.65 2.12 3.70
N GLY A 115 14.37 2.04 3.36
CA GLY A 115 13.42 3.14 3.46
C GLY A 115 12.31 2.80 4.45
N ARG A 116 11.74 3.82 5.08
CA ARG A 116 10.57 3.72 5.95
C ARG A 116 9.56 4.80 5.60
N LEU A 117 8.35 4.38 5.27
CA LEU A 117 7.18 5.27 5.17
C LEU A 117 6.36 5.12 6.46
N VAL A 118 6.17 6.23 7.17
CA VAL A 118 5.44 6.26 8.44
C VAL A 118 4.22 7.16 8.30
N ILE A 119 3.05 6.65 8.70
CA ILE A 119 1.81 7.43 8.87
C ILE A 119 1.44 7.40 10.35
N SER A 120 1.44 8.56 10.98
CA SER A 120 1.15 8.72 12.41
C SER A 120 -0.27 9.22 12.62
N THR A 121 -0.97 8.63 13.58
CA THR A 121 -2.33 9.04 13.97
C THR A 121 -2.36 9.60 15.39
N GLY A 122 -3.22 10.59 15.64
CA GLY A 122 -3.21 11.38 16.87
C GLY A 122 -3.84 10.75 18.12
N GLU A 123 -4.28 9.49 18.09
CA GLU A 123 -4.99 8.86 19.21
C GLU A 123 -4.16 7.80 19.94
N GLY A 124 -3.90 8.07 21.24
CA GLY A 124 -3.37 7.09 22.20
C GLY A 124 -1.92 6.67 21.95
N THR A 125 -1.48 5.58 22.59
CA THR A 125 -0.12 5.05 22.45
C THR A 125 0.10 4.47 21.05
N GLU A 126 0.36 5.37 20.10
CA GLU A 126 1.14 5.21 18.88
C GLU A 126 0.68 4.10 17.92
N LYS A 127 -0.48 4.30 17.29
CA LYS A 127 -0.80 3.61 16.03
C LYS A 127 -0.07 4.28 14.88
N HIS A 128 1.14 3.83 14.61
CA HIS A 128 1.88 4.14 13.39
C HIS A 128 1.66 3.02 12.37
N ALA A 129 1.28 3.38 11.14
CA ALA A 129 1.51 2.49 10.01
C ALA A 129 2.95 2.72 9.54
N VAL A 130 3.81 1.73 9.77
CA VAL A 130 5.21 1.75 9.34
C VAL A 130 5.40 0.71 8.25
N ILE A 131 5.86 1.15 7.09
CA ILE A 131 6.17 0.28 5.96
C ILE A 131 7.65 0.44 5.64
N GLN A 132 8.39 -0.66 5.73
CA GLN A 132 9.79 -0.72 5.34
C GLN A 132 9.87 -1.14 3.87
N PHE A 133 10.82 -0.58 3.12
CA PHE A 133 10.97 -0.89 1.71
C PHE A 133 12.42 -0.75 1.23
N ASN A 134 12.76 -1.45 0.14
CA ASN A 134 14.02 -1.27 -0.55
C ASN A 134 14.01 0.04 -1.37
N THR A 135 14.87 0.99 -1.01
CA THR A 135 14.90 2.32 -1.64
C THR A 135 15.32 2.25 -3.11
N ALA A 136 16.19 1.31 -3.48
CA ALA A 136 16.60 1.13 -4.88
C ALA A 136 15.43 0.69 -5.78
N LYS A 137 14.40 0.07 -5.20
CA LYS A 137 13.23 -0.41 -5.93
C LYS A 137 12.02 0.52 -5.86
N TYR A 138 11.77 1.15 -4.71
CA TYR A 138 10.48 1.82 -4.46
C TYR A 138 10.59 3.31 -4.10
N TYR A 139 11.80 3.91 -4.13
CA TYR A 139 11.96 5.30 -3.70
C TYR A 139 11.07 6.28 -4.47
N GLN A 140 11.03 6.19 -5.79
CA GLN A 140 10.27 7.12 -6.63
C GLN A 140 8.76 6.95 -6.41
N GLU A 141 8.30 5.71 -6.27
CA GLU A 141 6.90 5.38 -6.01
C GLU A 141 6.47 5.89 -4.63
N CYS A 142 7.32 5.74 -3.61
CA CYS A 142 7.10 6.26 -2.26
C CYS A 142 7.08 7.80 -2.24
N GLU A 143 8.04 8.47 -2.89
CA GLU A 143 8.11 9.93 -2.96
C GLU A 143 6.84 10.50 -3.61
N ARG A 144 6.43 9.93 -4.74
CA ARG A 144 5.22 10.31 -5.46
C ARG A 144 3.96 10.10 -4.61
N PHE A 145 3.83 8.93 -4.00
CA PHE A 145 2.68 8.62 -3.14
C PHE A 145 2.62 9.57 -1.93
N MET A 146 3.77 9.88 -1.32
CA MET A 146 3.86 10.88 -0.25
C MET A 146 3.42 12.27 -0.75
N GLY A 147 3.79 12.66 -1.96
CA GLY A 147 3.32 13.89 -2.60
C GLY A 147 1.78 13.95 -2.69
N THR A 148 1.15 12.85 -3.10
CA THR A 148 -0.33 12.73 -3.14
C THR A 148 -0.93 12.88 -1.74
N LEU A 149 -0.37 12.19 -0.74
CA LEU A 149 -0.86 12.29 0.64
C LEU A 149 -0.72 13.70 1.20
N ARG A 150 0.43 14.37 0.99
CA ARG A 150 0.66 15.74 1.44
C ARG A 150 -0.39 16.70 0.91
N LYS A 151 -0.69 16.63 -0.40
CA LYS A 151 -1.73 17.46 -1.02
C LYS A 151 -3.10 17.25 -0.40
N LYS A 152 -3.43 16.01 0.01
CA LYS A 152 -4.72 15.70 0.62
C LYS A 152 -4.82 16.09 2.09
N ILE A 153 -3.75 15.90 2.86
CA ILE A 153 -3.75 16.16 4.29
C ILE A 153 -3.57 17.65 4.58
N PHE A 154 -2.68 18.32 3.85
CA PHE A 154 -2.25 19.69 4.16
C PHE A 154 -2.67 20.74 3.11
N GLY A 155 -3.30 20.31 2.01
CA GLY A 155 -3.63 21.17 0.87
C GLY A 155 -2.46 21.34 -0.11
N GLU A 156 -2.71 22.02 -1.22
CA GLU A 156 -1.64 22.47 -2.13
C GLU A 156 -0.91 23.66 -1.50
N ALA A 157 0.43 23.62 -1.47
CA ALA A 157 1.26 24.76 -1.15
C ALA A 157 1.42 25.67 -2.38
#